data_AF-A0A8H7R4Q9-F1
#
_entry.id   AF-A0A8H7R4Q9-F1
#
_cell.length_a   1.000
_cell.length_b   1.000
_cell.length_c   1.000
_cell.angle_alpha   90.00
_cell.angle_beta   90.00
_cell.angle_gamma   90.00
#
_symmetry.space_group_name_H-M   'P 1'
#
loop_
_entity.id
_entity.type
_entity.pdbx_description
1 polymer ?
#
loop_
_entity_poly.entity_id
_entity_poly.type
_entity_poly.pdbx_seq_one_letter_code
_entity_poly.pdbx_strand_id
1 'polypeptide(L)'
;MDSVSIEDKVKIASDFLLSSPPGEVNDVFNDVRTLVDNDEGLQDGILQALEQYNTEQHITVTPPGLDYDVIVSKYGKIGEDRYLDPRSKQTFKFDHMRLTASDLEEHTTESQNESLRASIEKDCLAYIDDHFPNGVCTIHCTDNEITIAIVDNKYNPNNFWNGRWLASWVYDTQSNELKGVTKVNVHYYEDGNVQLNTEKKSNVSVTKTENVEQLAKSIIKEISTFDRQYHSSMNESYNDLAENTFKGLRRALPMTRNKMDWNKILNYKIGSELSQK
;
A
#
# COMPACT_ATOMS: atom_id res chain seq x y z
N MET A 1 -39.68 -7.21 -2.05
CA MET A 1 -38.23 -7.22 -1.81
C MET A 1 -38.04 -6.45 -0.53
N ASP A 2 -37.65 -7.12 0.55
CA ASP A 2 -37.35 -6.44 1.80
C ASP A 2 -36.17 -5.50 1.55
N SER A 3 -36.33 -4.24 1.90
CA SER A 3 -35.29 -3.23 1.74
C SER A 3 -34.11 -3.58 2.64
N VAL A 4 -32.89 -3.55 2.08
CA VAL A 4 -31.64 -3.70 2.84
C VAL A 4 -31.62 -2.72 4.01
N SER A 5 -31.28 -3.21 5.20
CA SER A 5 -31.23 -2.40 6.41
C SER A 5 -30.17 -1.30 6.31
N ILE A 6 -30.29 -0.24 7.12
CA ILE A 6 -29.28 0.84 7.14
C ILE A 6 -27.94 0.27 7.61
N GLU A 7 -27.93 -0.62 8.60
CA GLU A 7 -26.72 -1.28 9.10
C GLU A 7 -25.99 -2.07 8.00
N ASP A 8 -26.74 -2.83 7.19
CA ASP A 8 -26.16 -3.58 6.07
C ASP A 8 -25.61 -2.64 4.98
N LYS A 9 -26.31 -1.53 4.70
CA LYS A 9 -25.82 -0.51 3.75
C LYS A 9 -24.52 0.11 4.24
N VAL A 10 -24.42 0.44 5.53
CA VAL A 10 -23.22 1.00 6.14
C VAL A 10 -22.08 -0.01 6.10
N LYS A 11 -22.34 -1.29 6.32
CA LYS A 11 -21.33 -2.33 6.17
C LYS A 11 -20.79 -2.44 4.74
N ILE A 12 -21.67 -2.43 3.74
CA ILE A 12 -21.26 -2.44 2.33
C ILE A 12 -20.47 -1.17 1.97
N ALA A 13 -20.90 -0.01 2.49
CA ALA A 13 -20.19 1.25 2.36
C ALA A 13 -18.77 1.19 2.92
N SER A 14 -18.60 0.60 4.11
CA SER A 14 -17.28 0.38 4.73
C SER A 14 -16.39 -0.52 3.86
N ASP A 15 -16.93 -1.58 3.28
CA ASP A 15 -16.16 -2.48 2.39
C ASP A 15 -15.67 -1.74 1.13
N PHE A 16 -16.46 -0.82 0.57
CA PHE A 16 -16.03 0.03 -0.55
C PHE A 16 -14.89 0.96 -0.14
N LEU A 17 -14.96 1.58 1.04
CA LEU A 17 -13.91 2.46 1.53
C LEU A 17 -12.60 1.71 1.77
N LEU A 18 -12.65 0.54 2.40
CA LEU A 18 -11.47 -0.29 2.64
C LEU A 18 -10.80 -0.75 1.33
N SER A 19 -11.58 -0.85 0.26
CA SER A 19 -11.12 -1.23 -1.08
C SER A 19 -10.70 -0.03 -1.95
N SER A 20 -10.67 1.18 -1.40
CA SER A 20 -10.39 2.40 -2.16
C SER A 20 -8.96 2.39 -2.75
N PRO A 21 -8.80 2.71 -4.05
CA PRO A 21 -7.48 2.89 -4.63
C PRO A 21 -6.68 3.98 -3.91
N PRO A 22 -5.35 3.94 -3.99
CA PRO A 22 -4.50 4.94 -3.36
C PRO A 22 -4.79 6.33 -3.94
N GLY A 23 -5.05 7.30 -3.07
CA GLY A 23 -5.34 8.69 -3.48
C GLY A 23 -6.81 8.98 -3.83
N GLU A 24 -7.70 7.98 -3.77
CA GLU A 24 -9.10 8.10 -4.24
C GLU A 24 -10.15 7.87 -3.14
N VAL A 25 -9.72 7.66 -1.89
CA VAL A 25 -10.63 7.36 -0.76
C VAL A 25 -11.69 8.44 -0.53
N ASN A 26 -11.35 9.71 -0.75
CA ASN A 26 -12.29 10.82 -0.59
C ASN A 26 -13.36 10.82 -1.70
N ASP A 27 -12.98 10.45 -2.92
CA ASP A 27 -13.92 10.33 -4.04
C ASP A 27 -14.88 9.16 -3.81
N VAL A 28 -14.33 8.00 -3.41
CA VAL A 28 -15.13 6.82 -3.03
C VAL A 28 -16.08 7.15 -1.87
N PHE A 29 -15.61 7.88 -0.86
CA PHE A 29 -16.45 8.33 0.25
C PHE A 29 -17.62 9.21 -0.21
N ASN A 30 -17.37 10.16 -1.10
CA ASN A 30 -18.43 11.03 -1.64
C ASN A 30 -19.46 10.26 -2.47
N ASP A 31 -19.01 9.29 -3.27
CA ASP A 31 -19.90 8.41 -4.04
C ASP A 31 -20.76 7.53 -3.11
N VAL A 32 -20.12 6.88 -2.13
CA VAL A 32 -20.80 6.03 -1.15
C VAL A 32 -21.82 6.81 -0.33
N ARG A 33 -21.48 8.03 0.09
CA ARG A 33 -22.41 8.93 0.80
C ARG A 33 -23.67 9.20 -0.02
N THR A 34 -23.50 9.46 -1.31
CA THR A 34 -24.61 9.69 -2.25
C THR A 34 -25.48 8.44 -2.44
N LEU A 35 -24.88 7.24 -2.41
CA LEU A 35 -25.59 5.97 -2.58
C LEU A 35 -26.37 5.54 -1.32
N VAL A 36 -25.85 5.82 -0.13
CA VAL A 36 -26.51 5.44 1.13
C VAL A 36 -27.68 6.37 1.46
N ASP A 37 -27.58 7.66 1.09
CA ASP A 37 -28.61 8.70 1.28
C ASP A 37 -29.10 8.80 2.74
N ASN A 38 -28.16 8.65 3.69
CA ASN A 38 -28.40 8.76 5.13
C ASN A 38 -27.11 9.15 5.86
N ASP A 39 -26.85 10.45 5.98
CA ASP A 39 -25.62 10.97 6.57
C ASP A 39 -25.44 10.59 8.04
N GLU A 40 -26.52 10.60 8.83
CA GLU A 40 -26.46 10.30 10.28
C GLU A 40 -26.05 8.86 10.54
N GLY A 41 -26.65 7.89 9.84
CA GLY A 41 -26.28 6.47 9.98
C GLY A 41 -24.89 6.14 9.41
N LEU A 42 -24.41 6.96 8.47
CA LEU A 42 -23.13 6.76 7.80
C LEU A 42 -21.94 7.20 8.66
N GLN A 43 -22.10 8.27 9.44
CA GLN A 43 -21.02 8.91 10.18
C GLN A 43 -20.34 7.98 11.20
N ASP A 44 -21.12 7.22 11.97
CA ASP A 44 -20.60 6.36 13.04
C ASP A 44 -19.86 5.12 12.49
N GLY A 45 -20.36 4.52 11.41
CA GLY A 45 -19.78 3.30 10.83
C GLY A 45 -18.59 3.56 9.91
N ILE A 46 -18.58 4.69 9.20
CA ILE A 46 -17.49 5.02 8.28
C ILE A 46 -16.21 5.40 9.03
N LEU A 47 -16.31 6.06 10.19
CA LEU A 47 -15.11 6.54 10.89
C LEU A 47 -14.14 5.39 11.21
N GLN A 48 -14.68 4.25 11.63
CA GLN A 48 -13.89 3.03 11.90
C GLN A 48 -13.24 2.49 10.62
N ALA A 49 -13.97 2.49 9.49
CA ALA A 49 -13.44 2.05 8.20
C ALA A 49 -12.35 2.99 7.68
N LEU A 50 -12.50 4.31 7.85
CA LEU A 50 -11.50 5.30 7.50
C LEU A 50 -10.27 5.18 8.38
N GLU A 51 -10.43 4.98 9.69
CA GLU A 51 -9.31 4.72 10.58
C GLU A 51 -8.52 3.49 10.14
N GLN A 52 -9.22 2.38 9.90
CA GLN A 52 -8.61 1.14 9.44
C GLN A 52 -7.89 1.36 8.09
N TYR A 53 -8.56 1.98 7.11
CA TYR A 53 -7.96 2.30 5.82
C TYR A 53 -6.70 3.15 6.01
N ASN A 54 -6.80 4.27 6.71
CA ASN A 54 -5.71 5.23 6.87
C ASN A 54 -4.48 4.61 7.54
N THR A 55 -4.69 3.80 8.58
CA THR A 55 -3.61 3.13 9.31
C THR A 55 -3.00 1.96 8.55
N GLU A 56 -3.79 1.17 7.83
CA GLU A 56 -3.29 0.06 7.00
C GLU A 56 -2.58 0.54 5.73
N GLN A 57 -2.99 1.70 5.21
CA GLN A 57 -2.45 2.30 3.98
C GLN A 57 -1.30 3.27 4.24
N HIS A 58 -0.85 3.41 5.48
CA HIS A 58 0.25 4.30 5.88
C HIS A 58 0.04 5.72 5.35
N ILE A 59 -1.14 6.31 5.57
CA ILE A 59 -1.41 7.69 5.16
C ILE A 59 -0.40 8.62 5.84
N THR A 60 0.12 9.57 5.07
CA THR A 60 1.08 10.55 5.53
C THR A 60 0.37 11.85 5.90
N VAL A 61 0.88 12.52 6.94
CA VAL A 61 0.40 13.83 7.35
C VAL A 61 1.57 14.65 7.88
N THR A 62 1.53 15.97 7.69
CA THR A 62 2.48 16.91 8.30
C THR A 62 1.87 17.48 9.59
N PRO A 63 2.33 17.08 10.80
CA PRO A 63 1.83 17.67 12.04
C PRO A 63 2.17 19.17 12.14
N PRO A 64 1.29 20.00 12.72
CA PRO A 64 1.58 21.42 12.88
C PRO A 64 2.84 21.65 13.71
N GLY A 65 3.84 22.31 13.13
CA GLY A 65 5.12 22.61 13.79
C GLY A 65 6.29 21.73 13.34
N LEU A 66 6.03 20.66 12.57
CA LEU A 66 7.05 19.87 11.90
C LEU A 66 7.20 20.29 10.43
N ASP A 67 8.38 20.05 9.85
CA ASP A 67 8.73 20.34 8.45
C ASP A 67 8.82 19.07 7.59
N TYR A 68 8.39 17.93 8.12
CA TYR A 68 8.38 16.63 7.45
C TYR A 68 7.07 15.86 7.70
N ASP A 69 6.79 14.92 6.81
CA ASP A 69 5.62 14.05 6.91
C ASP A 69 5.86 12.88 7.86
N VAL A 70 4.80 12.49 8.56
CA VAL A 70 4.75 11.35 9.48
C VAL A 70 3.71 10.35 8.99
N ILE A 71 4.01 9.05 9.11
CA ILE A 71 3.09 7.98 8.76
C ILE A 71 2.11 7.74 9.91
N VAL A 72 0.81 7.81 9.60
CA VAL A 72 -0.26 7.36 10.48
C VAL A 72 -0.38 5.85 10.33
N SER A 73 0.05 5.11 11.35
CA SER A 73 0.00 3.64 11.37
C SER A 73 -0.49 3.11 12.70
N LYS A 74 -0.94 1.85 12.71
CA LYS A 74 -1.33 1.13 13.93
C LYS A 74 -0.20 1.04 14.97
N TYR A 75 1.06 1.09 14.53
CA TYR A 75 2.23 1.00 15.40
C TYR A 75 2.48 2.29 16.19
N GLY A 76 2.01 3.43 15.66
CA GLY A 76 2.11 4.72 16.30
C GLY A 76 0.88 5.12 17.11
N LYS A 77 -0.21 4.34 17.09
CA LYS A 77 -1.46 4.73 17.73
C LYS A 77 -1.33 4.76 19.26
N ILE A 78 -1.65 5.90 19.86
CA ILE A 78 -1.71 6.13 21.31
C ILE A 78 -3.12 6.59 21.68
N GLY A 79 -3.86 5.78 22.45
CA GLY A 79 -5.24 6.11 22.81
C GLY A 79 -6.21 5.97 21.63
N GLU A 80 -7.23 6.83 21.58
CA GLU A 80 -8.30 6.75 20.58
C GLU A 80 -7.96 7.48 19.28
N ASP A 81 -7.47 8.73 19.36
CA ASP A 81 -7.28 9.64 18.21
C ASP A 81 -5.86 10.20 18.08
N ARG A 82 -4.91 9.77 18.92
CA ARG A 82 -3.53 10.27 18.90
C ARG A 82 -2.55 9.29 18.30
N TYR A 83 -1.52 9.84 17.66
CA TYR A 83 -0.44 9.10 17.04
C TYR A 83 0.91 9.68 17.48
N LEU A 84 1.87 8.80 17.73
CA LEU A 84 3.24 9.12 18.10
C LEU A 84 4.10 9.34 16.86
N ASP A 85 4.84 10.44 16.85
CA ASP A 85 6.05 10.59 16.05
C ASP A 85 7.29 10.32 16.93
N PRO A 86 7.95 9.15 16.77
CA PRO A 86 9.13 8.80 17.56
C PRO A 86 10.34 9.72 17.31
N ARG A 87 10.38 10.42 16.16
CA ARG A 87 11.50 11.30 15.80
C ARG A 87 11.48 12.58 16.62
N SER A 88 10.34 13.27 16.63
CA SER A 88 10.15 14.47 17.43
C SER A 88 9.87 14.18 18.90
N LYS A 89 9.52 12.92 19.25
CA LYS A 89 9.04 12.52 20.59
C LYS A 89 7.80 13.30 20.99
N GLN A 90 6.90 13.46 20.02
CA GLN A 90 5.65 14.18 20.19
C GLN A 90 4.51 13.31 19.69
N THR A 91 3.33 13.54 20.24
CA THR A 91 2.08 12.99 19.72
C THR A 91 1.25 14.08 19.10
N PHE A 92 0.41 13.71 18.15
CA PHE A 92 -0.57 14.60 17.54
C PHE A 92 -1.92 13.88 17.44
N LYS A 93 -3.01 14.65 17.48
CA LYS A 93 -4.34 14.16 17.12
C LYS A 93 -4.46 14.06 15.62
N PHE A 94 -5.12 13.01 15.14
CA PHE A 94 -5.37 12.82 13.71
C PHE A 94 -6.87 12.67 13.42
N ASP A 95 -7.39 13.55 12.58
CA ASP A 95 -8.76 13.48 12.09
C ASP A 95 -8.80 12.58 10.84
N HIS A 96 -9.29 11.36 10.98
CA HIS A 96 -9.39 10.37 9.90
C HIS A 96 -10.35 10.76 8.77
N MET A 97 -11.30 11.67 9.01
CA MET A 97 -12.22 12.17 7.98
C MET A 97 -11.59 13.30 7.17
N ARG A 98 -10.87 14.20 7.84
CA ARG A 98 -10.25 15.37 7.19
C ARG A 98 -8.81 15.12 6.72
N LEU A 99 -8.20 14.03 7.17
CA LEU A 99 -6.79 13.70 6.95
C LEU A 99 -5.86 14.83 7.45
N THR A 100 -6.18 15.41 8.60
CA THR A 100 -5.43 16.52 9.20
C THR A 100 -4.90 16.18 10.58
N ALA A 101 -3.68 16.62 10.87
CA ALA A 101 -3.07 16.53 12.19
C ALA A 101 -3.27 17.83 12.99
N SER A 102 -3.41 17.71 14.31
CA SER A 102 -3.56 18.84 15.23
C SER A 102 -3.00 18.51 16.62
N ASP A 103 -2.97 19.49 17.52
CA ASP A 103 -2.74 19.29 18.96
C ASP A 103 -1.43 18.54 19.27
N LEU A 104 -0.29 19.12 18.85
CA LEU A 104 1.04 18.54 19.06
C LEU A 104 1.45 18.65 20.53
N GLU A 105 1.74 17.51 21.17
CA GLU A 105 2.10 17.41 22.59
C GLU A 105 3.38 16.60 22.78
N GLU A 106 4.23 16.99 23.72
CA GLU A 106 5.41 16.19 24.09
C GLU A 106 5.00 14.83 24.66
N HIS A 107 5.66 13.77 24.17
CA HIS A 107 5.44 12.43 24.65
C HIS A 107 6.77 11.68 24.68
N THR A 108 7.27 11.42 25.88
CA THR A 108 8.50 10.65 26.06
C THR A 108 8.15 9.21 26.42
N THR A 109 8.54 8.29 25.55
CA THR A 109 8.51 6.85 25.83
C THR A 109 9.93 6.39 26.10
N GLU A 110 10.19 5.85 27.29
CA GLU A 110 11.48 5.24 27.60
C GLU A 110 11.50 3.82 27.03
N SER A 111 12.31 3.58 25.99
CA SER A 111 12.57 2.24 25.47
C SER A 111 14.07 1.96 25.46
N GLN A 112 14.44 0.75 25.87
CA GLN A 112 15.82 0.26 25.75
C GLN A 112 16.33 0.25 24.29
N ASN A 113 15.41 0.21 23.32
CA ASN A 113 15.71 0.15 21.90
C ASN A 113 15.80 1.53 21.23
N GLU A 114 15.64 2.63 21.96
CA GLU A 114 15.61 3.98 21.37
C GLU A 114 16.91 4.32 20.61
N SER A 115 18.06 3.89 21.11
CA SER A 115 19.35 4.07 20.42
C SER A 115 19.38 3.35 19.07
N LEU A 116 18.87 2.12 19.01
CA LEU A 116 18.78 1.33 17.78
C LEU A 116 17.74 1.91 16.83
N ARG A 117 16.57 2.31 17.34
CA ARG A 117 15.51 2.98 16.58
C ARG A 117 16.03 4.24 15.89
N ALA A 118 16.72 5.11 16.62
CA ALA A 118 17.30 6.34 16.08
C ALA A 118 18.38 6.07 15.02
N SER A 119 19.21 5.04 15.21
CA SER A 119 20.20 4.65 14.21
C SER A 119 19.55 4.09 12.94
N ILE A 120 18.52 3.25 13.08
CA ILE A 120 17.75 2.73 11.93
C ILE A 120 17.05 3.87 11.20
N GLU A 121 16.46 4.82 11.92
CA GLU A 121 15.80 5.98 11.32
C GLU A 121 16.76 6.81 10.46
N LYS A 122 17.97 7.08 10.96
CA LYS A 122 19.00 7.80 10.20
C LYS A 122 19.36 7.09 8.89
N ASP A 123 19.62 5.78 8.95
CA ASP A 123 20.00 5.01 7.76
C ASP A 123 18.80 4.79 6.81
N CYS A 124 17.58 4.70 7.35
CA CYS A 124 16.34 4.59 6.58
C CYS A 124 16.02 5.87 5.81
N LEU A 125 16.22 7.04 6.43
CA LEU A 125 16.05 8.34 5.76
C LEU A 125 17.00 8.48 4.57
N ALA A 126 18.27 8.10 4.74
CA ALA A 126 19.25 8.12 3.65
C ALA A 126 18.86 7.13 2.53
N TYR A 127 18.42 5.91 2.89
CA TYR A 127 17.93 4.93 1.92
C TYR A 127 16.73 5.48 1.12
N ILE A 128 15.81 6.18 1.79
CA ILE A 128 14.60 6.70 1.16
C ILE A 128 14.91 7.85 0.20
N ASP A 129 15.75 8.80 0.62
CA ASP A 129 16.20 9.91 -0.24
C ASP A 129 16.83 9.41 -1.56
N ASP A 130 17.57 8.30 -1.49
CA ASP A 130 18.22 7.69 -2.66
C ASP A 130 17.26 6.92 -3.60
N HIS A 131 16.13 6.40 -3.10
CA HIS A 131 15.33 5.38 -3.82
C HIS A 131 13.84 5.74 -4.05
N PHE A 132 13.27 6.64 -3.25
CA PHE A 132 11.84 6.94 -3.24
C PHE A 132 11.61 8.45 -3.40
N PRO A 133 11.16 8.94 -4.57
CA PRO A 133 11.03 10.36 -4.86
C PRO A 133 10.19 11.17 -3.86
N ASN A 134 9.11 10.57 -3.32
CA ASN A 134 8.27 11.19 -2.29
C ASN A 134 8.14 10.26 -1.07
N GLY A 135 9.20 9.50 -0.79
CA GLY A 135 9.16 8.50 0.27
C GLY A 135 9.12 9.12 1.66
N VAL A 136 8.32 8.53 2.54
CA VAL A 136 8.22 8.87 3.95
C VAL A 136 8.50 7.61 4.77
N CYS A 137 9.18 7.75 5.90
CA CYS A 137 9.29 6.69 6.89
C CYS A 137 8.99 7.13 8.30
N THR A 138 8.55 6.17 9.11
CA THR A 138 8.39 6.31 10.54
C THR A 138 8.83 5.01 11.20
N ILE A 139 9.72 5.13 12.20
CA ILE A 139 10.32 3.99 12.89
C ILE A 139 9.86 4.01 14.34
N HIS A 140 9.00 3.06 14.70
CA HIS A 140 8.51 2.86 16.06
C HIS A 140 9.33 1.79 16.78
N CYS A 141 9.42 1.88 18.10
CA CYS A 141 10.04 0.85 18.92
C CYS A 141 9.19 0.50 20.13
N THR A 142 9.22 -0.78 20.49
CA THR A 142 8.77 -1.33 21.76
C THR A 142 9.94 -2.04 22.42
N ASP A 143 9.76 -2.64 23.60
CA ASP A 143 10.84 -3.34 24.29
C ASP A 143 11.40 -4.55 23.53
N ASN A 144 10.57 -5.19 22.69
CA ASN A 144 10.92 -6.42 21.98
C ASN A 144 11.02 -6.25 20.46
N GLU A 145 10.41 -5.21 19.89
CA GLU A 145 10.27 -5.08 18.45
C GLU A 145 10.54 -3.65 17.97
N ILE A 146 11.17 -3.54 16.81
CA ILE A 146 11.29 -2.28 16.05
C ILE A 146 10.47 -2.41 14.78
N THR A 147 9.54 -1.49 14.59
CA THR A 147 8.71 -1.43 13.38
C THR A 147 9.18 -0.30 12.49
N ILE A 148 9.44 -0.61 11.22
CA ILE A 148 9.84 0.33 10.17
C ILE A 148 8.69 0.39 9.17
N ALA A 149 8.05 1.54 9.07
CA ALA A 149 7.04 1.84 8.06
C ALA A 149 7.67 2.73 6.99
N ILE A 150 7.47 2.37 5.72
CA ILE A 150 7.89 3.14 4.55
C ILE A 150 6.69 3.25 3.62
N VAL A 151 6.47 4.43 3.06
CA VAL A 151 5.44 4.65 2.03
C VAL A 151 5.96 5.65 1.01
N ASP A 152 5.70 5.41 -0.27
CA ASP A 152 5.93 6.38 -1.34
C ASP A 152 4.69 6.42 -2.22
N ASN A 153 4.16 7.62 -2.36
CA ASN A 153 2.90 7.87 -3.06
C ASN A 153 3.18 8.74 -4.28
N LYS A 154 2.51 8.41 -5.38
CA LYS A 154 2.49 9.25 -6.57
C LYS A 154 1.09 9.28 -7.16
N TYR A 155 0.45 10.43 -7.01
CA TYR A 155 -0.91 10.66 -7.49
C TYR A 155 -0.88 11.61 -8.68
N ASN A 156 -1.53 11.22 -9.77
CA ASN A 156 -1.62 12.06 -10.97
C ASN A 156 -3.02 11.99 -11.57
N PRO A 157 -4.03 12.53 -10.86
CA PRO A 157 -5.43 12.42 -11.27
C PRO A 157 -5.70 13.09 -12.63
N ASN A 158 -4.96 14.15 -12.97
CA ASN A 158 -5.04 14.80 -14.28
C ASN A 158 -4.66 13.87 -15.45
N ASN A 159 -3.88 12.83 -15.17
CA ASN A 159 -3.50 11.80 -16.14
C ASN A 159 -4.16 10.45 -15.81
N PHE A 160 -5.19 10.43 -14.97
CA PHE A 160 -5.99 9.26 -14.64
C PHE A 160 -5.20 8.08 -14.05
N TRP A 161 -4.19 8.35 -13.23
CA TRP A 161 -3.50 7.27 -12.53
C TRP A 161 -2.93 7.66 -11.17
N ASN A 162 -2.90 6.66 -10.28
CA ASN A 162 -2.35 6.76 -8.95
C ASN A 162 -1.51 5.51 -8.63
N GLY A 163 -0.47 5.69 -7.83
CA GLY A 163 0.42 4.61 -7.40
C GLY A 163 0.87 4.78 -5.95
N ARG A 164 1.06 3.64 -5.28
CA ARG A 164 1.57 3.55 -3.92
C ARG A 164 2.52 2.37 -3.79
N TRP A 165 3.68 2.62 -3.20
CA TRP A 165 4.54 1.61 -2.61
C TRP A 165 4.40 1.69 -1.09
N LEU A 166 4.08 0.58 -0.45
CA LEU A 166 3.91 0.51 1.00
C LEU A 166 4.73 -0.65 1.54
N ALA A 167 5.62 -0.40 2.49
CA ALA A 167 6.38 -1.43 3.17
C ALA A 167 6.24 -1.31 4.70
N SER A 168 6.02 -2.46 5.35
CA SER A 168 6.00 -2.59 6.79
C SER A 168 6.97 -3.70 7.18
N TRP A 169 7.95 -3.37 8.01
CA TRP A 169 8.95 -4.30 8.51
C TRP A 169 8.94 -4.33 10.03
N VAL A 170 9.06 -5.50 10.61
CA VAL A 170 9.15 -5.72 12.06
C VAL A 170 10.42 -6.52 12.33
N TYR A 171 11.33 -5.90 13.09
CA TYR A 171 12.54 -6.53 13.58
C TYR A 171 12.35 -6.93 15.05
N ASP A 172 12.42 -8.22 15.34
CA ASP A 172 12.37 -8.76 16.70
C ASP A 172 13.79 -8.78 17.29
N THR A 173 13.99 -8.05 18.40
CA THR A 173 15.30 -7.88 19.04
C THR A 173 15.77 -9.11 19.81
N GLN A 174 14.86 -10.04 20.12
CA GLN A 174 15.16 -11.29 20.82
C GLN A 174 15.57 -12.38 19.83
N SER A 175 14.77 -12.58 18.78
CA SER A 175 15.01 -13.62 17.77
C SER A 175 15.98 -13.18 16.66
N ASN A 176 16.18 -11.87 16.48
CA ASN A 176 16.89 -11.26 15.35
C ASN A 176 16.22 -11.57 13.99
N GLU A 177 14.92 -11.88 14.00
CA GLU A 177 14.13 -12.03 12.78
C GLU A 177 13.63 -10.67 12.29
N LEU A 178 13.79 -10.44 10.99
CA LEU A 178 13.26 -9.30 10.26
C LEU A 178 12.13 -9.81 9.34
N LYS A 179 10.90 -9.49 9.71
CA LYS A 179 9.69 -9.85 8.97
C LYS A 179 9.18 -8.64 8.21
N GLY A 180 9.04 -8.76 6.91
CA GLY A 180 8.61 -7.68 6.02
C GLY A 180 7.38 -8.04 5.21
N VAL A 181 6.56 -7.04 4.93
CA VAL A 181 5.57 -7.08 3.86
C VAL A 181 5.72 -5.82 3.04
N THR A 182 5.76 -5.97 1.72
CA THR A 182 5.71 -4.85 0.78
C THR A 182 4.56 -5.05 -0.17
N LYS A 183 3.77 -4.00 -0.34
CA LYS A 183 2.60 -3.92 -1.21
C LYS A 183 2.83 -2.84 -2.25
N VAL A 184 2.42 -3.12 -3.49
CA VAL A 184 2.42 -2.15 -4.58
C VAL A 184 1.02 -2.11 -5.18
N ASN A 185 0.45 -0.91 -5.18
CA ASN A 185 -0.87 -0.63 -5.73
C ASN A 185 -0.73 0.41 -6.84
N VAL A 186 -1.26 0.12 -8.03
CA VAL A 186 -1.34 1.08 -9.14
C VAL A 186 -2.74 1.02 -9.71
N HIS A 187 -3.34 2.17 -9.95
CA HIS A 187 -4.65 2.31 -10.57
C HIS A 187 -4.53 3.25 -11.77
N TYR A 188 -4.97 2.80 -12.94
CA TYR A 188 -5.09 3.58 -14.16
C TYR A 188 -6.53 3.51 -14.67
N TYR A 189 -7.14 4.66 -14.91
CA TYR A 189 -8.58 4.78 -15.15
C TYR A 189 -8.96 5.70 -16.32
N GLU A 190 -8.08 5.87 -17.31
CA GLU A 190 -8.41 6.53 -18.57
C GLU A 190 -9.14 5.55 -19.50
N ASP A 191 -10.39 5.86 -19.88
CA ASP A 191 -11.23 5.04 -20.76
C ASP A 191 -11.39 3.56 -20.34
N GLY A 192 -11.18 3.27 -19.06
CA GLY A 192 -11.20 1.92 -18.49
C GLY A 192 -10.89 1.93 -17.01
N ASN A 193 -10.70 0.75 -16.42
CA ASN A 193 -10.22 0.59 -15.05
C ASN A 193 -9.25 -0.59 -15.03
N VAL A 194 -7.97 -0.29 -14.80
CA VAL A 194 -6.89 -1.27 -14.69
C VAL A 194 -6.18 -1.08 -13.36
N GLN A 195 -6.08 -2.15 -12.57
CA GLN A 195 -5.38 -2.13 -11.29
C GLN A 195 -4.28 -3.19 -11.22
N LEU A 196 -3.13 -2.80 -10.68
CA LEU A 196 -2.12 -3.71 -10.15
C LEU A 196 -2.27 -3.71 -8.63
N ASN A 197 -2.48 -4.90 -8.06
CA ASN A 197 -2.43 -5.14 -6.62
C ASN A 197 -1.48 -6.31 -6.38
N THR A 198 -0.32 -6.04 -5.79
CA THR A 198 0.69 -7.08 -5.52
C THR A 198 1.26 -6.92 -4.11
N GLU A 199 1.59 -8.06 -3.51
CA GLU A 199 2.17 -8.15 -2.17
C GLU A 199 3.27 -9.20 -2.17
N LYS A 200 4.38 -8.90 -1.48
CA LYS A 200 5.44 -9.87 -1.20
C LYS A 200 5.84 -9.81 0.26
N LYS A 201 5.91 -10.98 0.89
CA LYS A 201 6.35 -11.15 2.28
C LYS A 201 7.79 -11.65 2.32
N SER A 202 8.50 -11.26 3.37
CA SER A 202 9.86 -11.68 3.68
C SER A 202 9.99 -12.09 5.13
N ASN A 203 10.84 -13.07 5.40
CA ASN A 203 11.31 -13.37 6.74
C ASN A 203 12.79 -13.74 6.64
N VAL A 204 13.66 -12.90 7.19
CA VAL A 204 15.11 -13.04 7.11
C VAL A 204 15.71 -12.87 8.52
N SER A 205 16.69 -13.68 8.87
CA SER A 205 17.44 -13.51 10.12
C SER A 205 18.59 -12.53 9.89
N VAL A 206 18.68 -11.49 10.71
CA VAL A 206 19.74 -10.47 10.63
C VAL A 206 20.90 -10.88 11.55
N THR A 207 22.12 -10.82 11.02
CA THR A 207 23.32 -11.11 11.82
C THR A 207 23.48 -10.12 12.97
N LYS A 208 23.36 -10.61 14.21
CA LYS A 208 23.50 -9.78 15.41
C LYS A 208 24.91 -9.23 15.53
N THR A 209 25.00 -7.94 15.83
CA THR A 209 26.27 -7.23 16.06
C THR A 209 26.14 -6.40 17.33
N GLU A 210 27.20 -6.30 18.14
CA GLU A 210 27.19 -5.51 19.39
C GLU A 210 27.15 -4.00 19.12
N ASN A 211 27.60 -3.57 17.93
CA ASN A 211 27.55 -2.19 17.49
C ASN A 211 26.17 -1.85 16.87
N VAL A 212 25.48 -0.89 17.51
CA VAL A 212 24.13 -0.42 17.11
C VAL A 212 24.09 0.12 15.69
N GLU A 213 25.09 0.91 15.28
CA GLU A 213 25.15 1.48 13.93
C GLU A 213 25.36 0.41 12.86
N GLN A 214 26.17 -0.61 13.15
CA GLN A 214 26.39 -1.71 12.22
C GLN A 214 25.14 -2.59 12.10
N LEU A 215 24.39 -2.79 13.19
CA LEU A 215 23.13 -3.51 13.17
C LEU A 215 22.07 -2.76 12.36
N ALA A 216 21.93 -1.46 12.56
CA ALA A 216 21.01 -0.61 11.79
C ALA A 216 21.30 -0.69 10.28
N LYS A 217 22.56 -0.55 9.86
CA LYS A 217 22.98 -0.71 8.47
C LYS A 217 22.66 -2.09 7.91
N SER A 218 22.82 -3.14 8.72
CA SER A 218 22.51 -4.51 8.30
C SER A 218 21.01 -4.69 8.05
N ILE A 219 20.16 -4.15 8.92
CA ILE A 219 18.69 -4.17 8.76
C ILE A 219 18.28 -3.45 7.47
N ILE A 220 18.74 -2.21 7.26
CA ILE A 220 18.41 -1.44 6.05
C ILE A 220 18.95 -2.10 4.78
N LYS A 221 20.11 -2.75 4.85
CA LYS A 221 20.67 -3.50 3.71
C LYS A 221 19.82 -4.70 3.31
N GLU A 222 19.25 -5.42 4.28
CA GLU A 222 18.33 -6.53 3.99
C GLU A 222 17.03 -6.00 3.34
N ILE A 223 16.49 -4.89 3.84
CA ILE A 223 15.31 -4.21 3.24
C ILE A 223 15.62 -3.80 1.79
N SER A 224 16.72 -3.08 1.56
CA SER A 224 17.15 -2.64 0.23
C SER A 224 17.37 -3.81 -0.74
N THR A 225 17.97 -4.90 -0.24
CA THR A 225 18.17 -6.12 -1.05
C THR A 225 16.85 -6.75 -1.44
N PHE A 226 15.90 -6.84 -0.51
CA PHE A 226 14.56 -7.33 -0.77
C PHE A 226 13.81 -6.44 -1.77
N ASP A 227 13.80 -5.12 -1.58
CA ASP A 227 13.09 -4.16 -2.43
C ASP A 227 13.61 -4.24 -3.87
N ARG A 228 14.93 -4.28 -4.05
CA ARG A 228 15.56 -4.45 -5.37
C ARG A 228 15.14 -5.77 -6.02
N GLN A 229 15.16 -6.87 -5.28
CA GLN A 229 14.75 -8.18 -5.81
C GLN A 229 13.26 -8.19 -6.15
N TYR A 230 12.42 -7.57 -5.34
CA TYR A 230 10.99 -7.50 -5.58
C TYR A 230 10.69 -6.68 -6.84
N HIS A 231 11.28 -5.48 -6.95
CA HIS A 231 11.15 -4.63 -8.14
C HIS A 231 11.60 -5.37 -9.41
N SER A 232 12.77 -5.99 -9.43
CA SER A 232 13.22 -6.80 -10.57
C SER A 232 12.25 -7.92 -10.91
N SER A 233 11.75 -8.66 -9.90
CA SER A 233 10.81 -9.76 -10.12
C SER A 233 9.46 -9.31 -10.69
N MET A 234 8.99 -8.10 -10.34
CA MET A 234 7.77 -7.53 -10.94
C MET A 234 7.99 -7.20 -12.42
N ASN A 235 9.13 -6.61 -12.78
CA ASN A 235 9.45 -6.31 -14.17
C ASN A 235 9.55 -7.58 -15.02
N GLU A 236 10.19 -8.62 -14.50
CA GLU A 236 10.24 -9.95 -15.13
C GLU A 236 8.84 -10.55 -15.31
N SER A 237 7.99 -10.47 -14.27
CA SER A 237 6.61 -10.96 -14.32
C SER A 237 5.78 -10.24 -15.39
N TYR A 238 5.95 -8.92 -15.54
CA TYR A 238 5.27 -8.15 -16.59
C TYR A 238 5.70 -8.56 -18.00
N ASN A 239 6.99 -8.80 -18.20
CA ASN A 239 7.50 -9.30 -19.48
C ASN A 239 6.92 -10.69 -19.81
N ASP A 240 6.85 -11.58 -18.82
CA ASP A 240 6.26 -12.91 -18.98
C ASP A 240 4.75 -12.86 -19.31
N LEU A 241 4.00 -12.01 -18.61
CA LEU A 241 2.58 -11.79 -18.87
C LEU A 241 2.32 -11.33 -20.32
N ALA A 242 3.14 -10.39 -20.81
CA ALA A 242 3.04 -9.85 -22.16
C ALA A 242 3.39 -10.87 -23.24
N GLU A 243 4.45 -11.66 -23.03
CA GLU A 243 4.96 -12.58 -24.03
C GLU A 243 4.23 -13.93 -24.05
N ASN A 244 3.78 -14.42 -22.89
CA ASN A 244 3.24 -15.77 -22.76
C ASN A 244 1.74 -15.75 -22.43
N THR A 245 1.36 -15.21 -21.27
CA THR A 245 -0.01 -15.35 -20.75
C THR A 245 -1.06 -14.67 -21.64
N PHE A 246 -0.86 -13.39 -21.98
CA PHE A 246 -1.85 -12.67 -22.81
C PHE A 246 -1.93 -13.23 -24.25
N LYS A 247 -0.81 -13.66 -24.82
CA LYS A 247 -0.81 -14.33 -26.14
C LYS A 247 -1.52 -15.68 -26.11
N GLY A 248 -1.47 -16.38 -24.98
CA GLY A 248 -2.20 -17.61 -24.72
C GLY A 248 -3.73 -17.41 -24.66
N LEU A 249 -4.19 -16.28 -24.10
CA LEU A 249 -5.61 -15.94 -24.04
C LEU A 249 -6.17 -15.54 -25.41
N ARG A 250 -5.54 -14.58 -26.07
CA ARG A 250 -5.97 -14.10 -27.38
C ARG A 250 -4.79 -13.70 -28.23
N ARG A 251 -4.64 -14.39 -29.36
CA ARG A 251 -3.62 -14.05 -30.35
C ARG A 251 -3.99 -12.73 -31.05
N ALA A 252 -2.97 -11.91 -31.33
CA ALA A 252 -3.14 -10.69 -32.13
C ALA A 252 -3.65 -11.01 -33.56
N LEU A 253 -3.23 -12.14 -34.12
CA LEU A 253 -3.72 -12.67 -35.39
C LEU A 253 -4.02 -14.18 -35.27
N PRO A 254 -4.96 -14.69 -36.08
CA PRO A 254 -5.16 -16.13 -36.27
C PRO A 254 -3.85 -16.86 -36.62
N MET A 255 -3.83 -18.19 -36.48
CA MET A 255 -2.68 -19.03 -36.83
C MET A 255 -2.18 -18.81 -38.27
N THR A 256 -3.10 -18.46 -39.17
CA THR A 256 -2.82 -18.14 -40.58
C THR A 256 -2.05 -16.84 -40.78
N ARG A 257 -1.85 -16.03 -39.73
CA ARG A 257 -1.20 -14.70 -39.75
C ARG A 257 -1.88 -13.70 -40.70
N ASN A 258 -3.16 -13.92 -41.00
CA ASN A 258 -4.01 -13.03 -41.79
C ASN A 258 -5.27 -12.66 -41.01
N LYS A 259 -5.83 -11.48 -41.26
CA LYS A 259 -7.15 -11.13 -40.73
C LYS A 259 -8.19 -12.13 -41.23
N MET A 260 -9.23 -12.34 -40.45
CA MET A 260 -10.33 -13.24 -40.83
C MET A 260 -11.00 -12.76 -42.11
N ASP A 261 -11.12 -13.67 -43.07
CA ASP A 261 -11.88 -13.46 -44.30
C ASP A 261 -13.33 -13.86 -44.04
N TRP A 262 -14.17 -12.85 -43.73
CA TRP A 262 -15.57 -13.05 -43.39
C TRP A 262 -16.39 -13.70 -44.53
N ASN A 263 -16.02 -13.47 -45.80
CA ASN A 263 -16.70 -14.08 -46.95
C ASN A 263 -16.44 -15.59 -47.03
N LYS A 264 -15.24 -16.04 -46.65
CA LYS A 264 -14.92 -17.46 -46.57
C LYS A 264 -15.69 -18.14 -45.44
N ILE A 265 -15.76 -17.52 -44.26
CA ILE A 265 -16.44 -18.09 -43.09
C ILE A 265 -17.92 -18.38 -43.38
N LEU A 266 -18.61 -17.47 -44.07
CA LEU A 266 -20.03 -17.63 -44.41
C LEU A 266 -20.31 -18.82 -45.36
N ASN A 267 -19.33 -19.20 -46.17
CA ASN A 267 -19.47 -20.24 -47.19
C ASN A 267 -18.72 -21.54 -46.87
N TYR A 268 -17.99 -21.59 -45.75
CA TYR A 268 -17.13 -22.73 -45.40
C TYR A 268 -17.93 -23.85 -44.73
N LYS A 269 -17.98 -25.04 -45.35
CA LYS A 269 -18.51 -26.27 -44.73
C LYS A 269 -17.37 -27.09 -44.15
N ILE A 270 -17.21 -27.03 -42.83
CA ILE A 270 -16.11 -27.70 -42.09
C ILE A 270 -16.12 -29.24 -42.29
N GLY A 271 -17.31 -29.84 -42.48
CA GLY A 271 -17.45 -31.30 -42.58
C GLY A 271 -16.90 -31.94 -43.85
N SER A 272 -16.80 -31.21 -44.98
CA SER A 272 -16.40 -31.81 -46.26
C SER A 272 -14.88 -31.99 -46.43
N GLU A 273 -14.07 -31.26 -45.67
CA GLU A 273 -12.60 -31.37 -45.72
C GLU A 273 -12.03 -32.33 -44.65
N LEU A 274 -12.79 -32.62 -43.59
CA LEU A 274 -12.41 -33.64 -42.59
C LEU A 274 -12.55 -35.07 -43.12
N SER A 275 -13.42 -35.31 -44.10
CA SER A 275 -13.63 -36.63 -44.73
C SER A 275 -12.65 -36.96 -45.87
N GLN A 276 -11.76 -36.02 -46.24
CA GLN A 276 -10.76 -36.21 -47.30
C GLN A 276 -9.35 -36.51 -46.78
N LYS A 277 -9.23 -36.92 -45.51
CA LYS A 277 -7.99 -37.48 -44.95
C LYS A 277 -8.07 -38.99 -44.80
#